data_AF-A0A955F8B8-F1
#
_entry.id   AF-A0A955F8B8-F1
#
_cell.length_a   1.000
_cell.length_b   1.000
_cell.length_c   1.000
_cell.angle_alpha   90.00
_cell.angle_beta   90.00
_cell.angle_gamma   90.00
#
_symmetry.space_group_name_H-M   'P 1'
#
loop_
_entity.id
_entity.type
_entity.pdbx_description
1 polymer ?
#
loop_
_entity_poly.entity_id
_entity_poly.type
_entity_poly.pdbx_seq_one_letter_code
_entity_poly.pdbx_strand_id
1 'polypeptide(L)'
;TPNLRKTITFTAYGLSPRLREAGVLNNKHIPEIYQMASVEQRIALLQGLMDTDGSARDNGGCRFVNTNVRLIEGIRRLLWSLGVPNSLTETANKAEWWDDGYTRSTCYVVSFSGIDCFRLPRKKARLATHKARYKRYVRFEPVDMVPTQCIAVDAPDELFLVGEGCIVTHNTKFCSKMFPAWYLGRNPRDKYLQGGHSQDFAEKEFGKPVRDIIQDPRYQLIFPDTRLTVRSTAAGNWRLDNKRGGYVAKGVGQKIAGYRGNCGGGDDLIGSKEDADSETIRNKVWNWLWADFRTRFLPGSPIFIIATRWHPDDVIGRVEQYNREGKGLPWEIINFNGIVETEEEAALDPLGRDIGEALWGEFYTPEILFDLKETLEARDWNALYKGRPSDLEGNAVKGAWFGRYDVLPKDQIGQGGTLIEKRRRRVTVSVDTANKATKRAKYTAIGVWIEDMDHRHFLAEVVRKKLEFPDLVKEIEAAAMRWNATAILVEDKGSGTQYIQTRQGLAPAPIIPCDPSNNDKEFRFDGVLPMIEAGLVFIPRTSRWSPDYEAELLQFPNGTYSDQVDMTSQYLEWAREKRKYGTKKLKGTGIKGGKKRKH
;
A
#
# COMPACT_ATOMS: atom_id res chain seq x y z
N THR A 1 -56.77 68.66 9.74
CA THR A 1 -57.08 67.22 9.60
C THR A 1 -55.89 66.53 8.97
N PRO A 2 -55.16 65.62 9.64
CA PRO A 2 -54.04 64.92 9.02
C PRO A 2 -54.58 63.79 8.13
N ASN A 3 -54.17 63.79 6.86
CA ASN A 3 -54.41 62.71 5.92
C ASN A 3 -53.64 61.44 6.36
N LEU A 4 -54.31 60.56 7.10
CA LEU A 4 -53.90 59.17 7.29
C LEU A 4 -53.95 58.45 5.94
N ARG A 5 -52.84 58.46 5.19
CA ARG A 5 -52.63 57.50 4.10
C ARG A 5 -52.63 56.10 4.73
N LYS A 6 -53.73 55.36 4.56
CA LYS A 6 -53.79 53.94 4.92
C LYS A 6 -52.75 53.19 4.10
N THR A 7 -51.66 52.80 4.73
CA THR A 7 -50.67 51.90 4.14
C THR A 7 -51.32 50.53 4.00
N ILE A 8 -51.64 50.13 2.77
CA ILE A 8 -52.12 48.78 2.47
C ILE A 8 -50.92 47.85 2.52
N THR A 9 -50.87 46.98 3.52
CA THR A 9 -49.82 45.97 3.67
C THR A 9 -50.29 44.67 3.04
N PHE A 10 -49.59 44.20 2.00
CA PHE A 10 -49.86 42.90 1.39
C PHE A 10 -49.01 41.83 2.08
N THR A 11 -49.63 40.77 2.57
CA THR A 11 -48.94 39.63 3.18
C THR A 11 -49.25 38.36 2.38
N ALA A 12 -48.22 37.63 1.97
CA ALA A 12 -48.39 36.31 1.37
C ALA A 12 -48.78 35.30 2.46
N TYR A 13 -50.04 34.88 2.47
CA TYR A 13 -50.54 33.89 3.43
C TYR A 13 -49.75 32.58 3.31
N GLY A 14 -49.23 32.08 4.43
CA GLY A 14 -48.45 30.83 4.48
C GLY A 14 -46.95 30.96 4.16
N LEU A 15 -46.43 32.15 3.84
CA LEU A 15 -45.00 32.33 3.57
C LEU A 15 -44.14 32.18 4.85
N SER A 16 -44.53 32.83 5.96
CA SER A 16 -43.76 32.77 7.21
C SER A 16 -43.59 31.35 7.78
N PRO A 17 -44.63 30.49 7.79
CA PRO A 17 -44.47 29.08 8.13
C PRO A 17 -43.45 28.35 7.24
N ARG A 18 -43.50 28.53 5.92
CA ARG A 18 -42.56 27.89 4.98
C ARG A 18 -41.13 28.39 5.14
N LEU A 19 -40.94 29.69 5.40
CA LEU A 19 -39.61 30.26 5.68
C LEU A 19 -39.04 29.75 7.01
N ARG A 20 -39.90 29.46 8.00
CA ARG A 20 -39.50 28.86 9.27
C ARG A 20 -39.12 27.39 9.09
N GLU A 21 -39.90 26.63 8.34
CA GLU A 21 -39.63 25.23 7.99
C GLU A 21 -38.31 25.09 7.20
N ALA A 22 -38.07 25.98 6.23
CA ALA A 22 -36.81 26.05 5.50
C ALA A 22 -35.64 26.61 6.32
N GLY A 23 -35.87 27.02 7.58
CA GLY A 23 -34.84 27.52 8.49
C GLY A 23 -34.24 28.87 8.12
N VAL A 24 -34.86 29.63 7.20
CA VAL A 24 -34.32 30.91 6.68
C VAL A 24 -34.94 32.15 7.34
N LEU A 25 -36.03 31.98 8.09
CA LEU A 25 -36.65 33.08 8.85
C LEU A 25 -35.69 33.59 9.93
N ASN A 26 -35.33 34.87 9.89
CA ASN A 26 -34.30 35.50 10.74
C ASN A 26 -32.90 34.85 10.67
N ASN A 27 -32.66 33.99 9.68
CA ASN A 27 -31.41 33.27 9.47
C ASN A 27 -31.10 33.26 7.97
N LYS A 28 -30.75 34.42 7.41
CA LYS A 28 -30.59 34.62 5.96
C LYS A 28 -29.42 33.78 5.43
N HIS A 29 -29.72 32.68 4.74
CA HIS A 29 -28.78 31.81 4.05
C HIS A 29 -29.46 31.09 2.89
N ILE A 30 -28.70 30.41 2.05
CA ILE A 30 -29.23 29.51 1.02
C ILE A 30 -29.21 28.08 1.58
N PRO A 31 -30.37 27.40 1.72
CA PRO A 31 -30.41 26.01 2.19
C PRO A 31 -29.69 25.04 1.24
N GLU A 32 -29.10 23.98 1.81
CA GLU A 32 -28.31 22.99 1.05
C GLU A 32 -29.13 22.30 -0.06
N ILE A 33 -30.41 22.04 0.19
CA ILE A 33 -31.33 21.46 -0.78
C ILE A 33 -31.41 22.28 -2.09
N TYR A 34 -31.13 23.58 -2.05
CA TYR A 34 -31.09 24.44 -3.22
C TYR A 34 -29.69 24.60 -3.80
N GLN A 35 -28.62 24.27 -3.07
CA GLN A 35 -27.25 24.31 -3.59
C GLN A 35 -26.99 23.21 -4.62
N MET A 36 -27.67 22.06 -4.47
CA MET A 36 -27.52 20.88 -5.34
C MET A 36 -28.81 20.53 -6.10
N ALA A 37 -29.78 21.45 -6.12
CA ALA A 37 -31.04 21.30 -6.85
C ALA A 37 -30.83 21.21 -8.38
N SER A 38 -31.91 21.00 -9.13
CA SER A 38 -31.85 21.02 -10.59
C SER A 38 -31.26 22.35 -11.10
N VAL A 39 -30.68 22.34 -12.30
CA VAL A 39 -30.09 23.55 -12.91
C VAL A 39 -31.12 24.67 -12.98
N GLU A 40 -32.36 24.34 -13.35
CA GLU A 40 -33.48 25.28 -13.47
C GLU A 40 -33.85 25.90 -12.11
N GLN A 41 -33.91 25.08 -11.06
CA GLN A 41 -34.21 25.55 -9.70
C GLN A 41 -33.11 26.47 -9.18
N ARG A 42 -31.85 26.13 -9.42
CA ARG A 42 -30.69 26.94 -9.04
C ARG A 42 -30.65 28.28 -9.75
N ILE A 43 -30.90 28.29 -11.06
CA ILE A 43 -31.03 29.53 -11.85
C ILE A 43 -32.19 30.37 -11.33
N ALA A 44 -33.36 29.77 -11.07
CA ALA A 44 -34.53 30.48 -10.55
C ALA A 44 -34.25 31.15 -9.19
N LEU A 45 -33.56 30.45 -8.29
CA LEU A 45 -33.15 31.01 -7.00
C LEU A 45 -32.16 32.17 -7.18
N LEU A 46 -31.13 31.98 -8.02
CA LEU A 46 -30.16 33.03 -8.35
C LEU A 46 -30.85 34.28 -8.89
N GLN A 47 -31.81 34.11 -9.79
CA GLN A 47 -32.60 35.20 -10.36
C GLN A 47 -33.36 35.98 -9.28
N GLY A 48 -34.00 35.29 -8.33
CA GLY A 48 -34.72 35.95 -7.24
C GLY A 48 -33.79 36.75 -6.30
N LEU A 49 -32.62 36.20 -5.99
CA LEU A 49 -31.59 36.88 -5.19
C LEU A 49 -31.02 38.10 -5.92
N MET A 50 -30.76 37.97 -7.21
CA MET A 50 -30.22 39.05 -8.02
C MET A 50 -31.25 40.15 -8.31
N ASP A 51 -32.52 39.81 -8.46
CA ASP A 51 -33.58 40.80 -8.64
C ASP A 51 -33.84 41.64 -7.40
N THR A 52 -33.60 41.09 -6.21
CA THR A 52 -33.65 41.81 -4.94
C THR A 52 -32.39 42.64 -4.73
N ASP A 53 -31.25 41.99 -4.46
CA ASP A 53 -30.03 42.63 -3.96
C ASP A 53 -28.90 42.75 -5.02
N GLY A 54 -29.12 42.22 -6.23
CA GLY A 54 -28.12 42.22 -7.32
C GLY A 54 -28.24 43.37 -8.32
N SER A 55 -27.17 43.65 -9.06
CA SER A 55 -27.13 44.66 -10.13
C SER A 55 -26.28 44.22 -11.32
N ALA A 56 -26.65 44.68 -12.52
CA ALA A 56 -25.86 44.55 -13.75
C ALA A 56 -25.08 45.86 -13.99
N ARG A 57 -23.83 45.74 -14.41
CA ARG A 57 -22.95 46.82 -14.85
C ARG A 57 -23.08 47.02 -16.36
N ASP A 58 -22.66 48.18 -16.84
CA ASP A 58 -22.75 48.53 -18.27
C ASP A 58 -21.84 47.67 -19.16
N ASN A 59 -20.84 46.99 -18.58
CA ASN A 59 -19.97 46.04 -19.28
C ASN A 59 -20.50 44.59 -19.28
N GLY A 60 -21.75 44.37 -18.88
CA GLY A 60 -22.37 43.04 -18.80
C GLY A 60 -21.97 42.21 -17.58
N GLY A 61 -21.10 42.73 -16.70
CA GLY A 61 -20.76 42.09 -15.43
C GLY A 61 -21.88 42.28 -14.40
N CYS A 62 -22.09 41.30 -13.53
CA CYS A 62 -23.07 41.31 -12.45
C CYS A 62 -22.37 41.49 -11.09
N ARG A 63 -23.05 42.15 -10.15
CA ARG A 63 -22.65 42.25 -8.74
C ARG A 63 -23.79 41.83 -7.82
N PHE A 64 -23.47 41.07 -6.79
CA PHE A 64 -24.31 40.89 -5.61
C PHE A 64 -23.57 41.47 -4.41
N VAL A 65 -24.24 42.35 -3.64
CA VAL A 65 -23.61 43.04 -2.49
C VAL A 65 -24.42 42.75 -1.24
N ASN A 66 -23.77 42.28 -0.18
CA ASN A 66 -24.43 42.06 1.11
C ASN A 66 -23.43 42.14 2.27
N THR A 67 -23.93 42.38 3.48
CA THR A 67 -23.12 42.37 4.72
C THR A 67 -23.15 41.00 5.41
N ASN A 68 -24.10 40.13 5.07
CA ASN A 68 -24.18 38.77 5.60
C ASN A 68 -23.25 37.82 4.83
N VAL A 69 -22.16 37.39 5.49
CA VAL A 69 -21.13 36.49 4.93
C VAL A 69 -21.73 35.14 4.50
N ARG A 70 -22.62 34.56 5.31
CA ARG A 70 -23.22 33.26 5.03
C ARG A 70 -24.05 33.26 3.75
N LEU A 71 -24.77 34.35 3.48
CA LEU A 71 -25.49 34.51 2.22
C LEU A 71 -24.53 34.69 1.03
N ILE A 72 -23.44 35.43 1.24
CA ILE A 72 -22.40 35.66 0.24
C ILE A 72 -21.75 34.34 -0.17
N GLU A 73 -21.29 33.54 0.78
CA GLU A 73 -20.76 32.20 0.56
C GLU A 73 -21.79 31.30 -0.15
N GLY A 74 -23.04 31.36 0.30
CA GLY A 74 -24.15 30.65 -0.33
C GLY A 74 -24.29 30.97 -1.82
N ILE A 75 -24.23 32.26 -2.19
CA ILE A 75 -24.31 32.69 -3.60
C ILE A 75 -23.08 32.26 -4.39
N ARG A 76 -21.89 32.31 -3.80
CA ARG A 76 -20.66 31.89 -4.47
C ARG A 76 -20.72 30.40 -4.81
N ARG A 77 -21.17 29.57 -3.87
CA ARG A 77 -21.39 28.13 -4.06
C ARG A 77 -22.45 27.84 -5.12
N LEU A 78 -23.57 28.58 -5.09
CA LEU A 78 -24.60 28.47 -6.11
C LEU A 78 -24.06 28.81 -7.51
N LEU A 79 -23.27 29.87 -7.64
CA LEU A 79 -22.64 30.25 -8.91
C LEU A 79 -21.63 29.21 -9.41
N TRP A 80 -20.75 28.70 -8.53
CA TRP A 80 -19.80 27.65 -8.90
C TRP A 80 -20.49 26.36 -9.34
N SER A 81 -21.55 25.97 -8.64
CA SER A 81 -22.35 24.80 -9.00
C SER A 81 -22.99 24.92 -10.39
N LEU A 82 -23.23 26.14 -10.88
CA LEU A 82 -23.75 26.46 -12.21
C LEU A 82 -22.63 26.64 -13.27
N GLY A 83 -21.37 26.35 -12.91
CA GLY A 83 -20.22 26.54 -13.78
C GLY A 83 -19.80 28.01 -13.94
N VAL A 84 -20.31 28.92 -13.10
CA VAL A 84 -20.08 30.36 -13.22
C VAL A 84 -18.95 30.80 -12.30
N PRO A 85 -17.79 31.22 -12.84
CA PRO A 85 -16.72 31.76 -12.03
C PRO A 85 -17.13 33.10 -11.42
N ASN A 86 -16.78 33.30 -10.16
CA ASN A 86 -17.04 34.52 -9.41
C ASN A 86 -15.80 34.98 -8.64
N SER A 87 -15.74 36.28 -8.33
CA SER A 87 -14.74 36.89 -7.46
C SER A 87 -15.42 37.52 -6.25
N LEU A 88 -14.72 37.53 -5.11
CA LEU A 88 -15.16 38.23 -3.91
C LEU A 88 -14.23 39.41 -3.63
N THR A 89 -14.81 40.55 -3.28
CA THR A 89 -14.07 41.71 -2.80
C THR A 89 -14.71 42.18 -1.50
N GLU A 90 -13.90 42.36 -0.48
CA GLU A 90 -14.30 42.98 0.78
C GLU A 90 -14.07 44.48 0.68
N THR A 91 -15.07 45.28 1.05
CA THR A 91 -14.94 46.73 1.05
C THR A 91 -15.65 47.33 2.24
N ALA A 92 -15.05 48.37 2.82
CA ALA A 92 -15.75 49.18 3.81
C ALA A 92 -16.90 49.90 3.09
N ASN A 93 -18.09 49.84 3.68
CA ASN A 93 -19.23 50.56 3.12
C ASN A 93 -18.93 52.07 3.13
N LYS A 94 -19.01 52.72 1.97
CA LYS A 94 -18.57 54.12 1.81
C LYS A 94 -19.37 55.03 2.74
N ALA A 95 -18.67 55.75 3.63
CA ALA A 95 -19.24 56.74 4.57
C ALA A 95 -20.02 57.86 3.87
N GLU A 96 -19.68 58.13 2.61
CA GLU A 96 -20.11 59.27 1.78
C GLU A 96 -21.61 59.26 1.37
N TRP A 97 -22.32 58.14 1.58
CA TRP A 97 -23.66 57.91 1.00
C TRP A 97 -24.81 58.17 1.99
N TRP A 98 -24.51 58.39 3.28
CA TRP A 98 -25.49 58.67 4.33
C TRP A 98 -24.85 59.60 5.38
N ASP A 99 -25.57 60.62 5.83
CA ASP A 99 -25.09 61.66 6.74
C ASP A 99 -25.67 61.45 8.15
N ASP A 100 -25.35 60.30 8.76
CA ASP A 100 -26.04 59.80 9.96
C ASP A 100 -25.12 59.34 11.11
N GLY A 101 -23.80 59.44 10.95
CA GLY A 101 -22.84 59.25 12.06
C GLY A 101 -22.59 57.80 12.51
N TYR A 102 -23.05 56.77 11.78
CA TYR A 102 -22.81 55.37 12.13
C TYR A 102 -21.56 54.76 11.47
N THR A 103 -20.76 54.00 12.25
CA THR A 103 -19.64 53.17 11.77
C THR A 103 -20.18 52.00 10.94
N ARG A 104 -19.83 51.94 9.66
CA ARG A 104 -20.46 50.99 8.74
C ARG A 104 -19.72 49.66 8.68
N SER A 105 -20.47 48.57 8.78
CA SER A 105 -20.02 47.19 8.66
C SER A 105 -19.37 46.90 7.30
N THR A 106 -18.36 46.02 7.30
CA THR A 106 -17.77 45.44 6.08
C THR A 106 -18.87 44.89 5.16
N CYS A 107 -18.80 45.23 3.87
CA CYS A 107 -19.67 44.63 2.86
C CYS A 107 -18.86 43.81 1.85
N TYR A 108 -19.53 42.79 1.32
CA TYR A 108 -18.94 41.78 0.48
C TYR A 108 -19.56 41.88 -0.90
N VAL A 109 -18.71 41.98 -1.92
CA VAL A 109 -19.11 42.16 -3.31
C VAL A 109 -18.74 40.92 -4.11
N VAL A 110 -19.74 40.11 -4.48
CA VAL A 110 -19.57 38.99 -5.41
C VAL A 110 -19.73 39.52 -6.83
N SER A 111 -18.70 39.38 -7.67
CA SER A 111 -18.75 39.78 -9.08
C SER A 111 -18.65 38.56 -9.99
N PHE A 112 -19.50 38.50 -11.01
CA PHE A 112 -19.57 37.38 -11.95
C PHE A 112 -20.19 37.82 -13.28
N SER A 113 -20.25 36.94 -14.28
CA SER A 113 -20.83 37.23 -15.59
C SER A 113 -21.19 35.94 -16.33
N GLY A 114 -21.92 36.04 -17.45
CA GLY A 114 -22.11 34.92 -18.37
C GLY A 114 -23.24 33.96 -18.01
N ILE A 115 -24.23 34.41 -17.23
CA ILE A 115 -25.42 33.64 -16.88
C ILE A 115 -26.66 34.53 -16.83
N ASP A 116 -27.83 33.99 -17.23
CA ASP A 116 -29.12 34.68 -17.17
C ASP A 116 -29.66 34.77 -15.73
N CYS A 117 -29.12 35.72 -14.98
CA CYS A 117 -29.33 35.84 -13.54
C CYS A 117 -30.38 36.89 -13.14
N PHE A 118 -31.26 37.34 -14.03
CA PHE A 118 -32.37 38.25 -13.66
C PHE A 118 -33.69 37.81 -14.29
N ARG A 119 -34.81 37.92 -13.54
CA ARG A 119 -36.16 37.85 -14.12
C ARG A 119 -36.72 39.23 -14.41
N LEU A 120 -36.34 40.26 -13.65
CA LEU A 120 -36.82 41.63 -13.89
C LEU A 120 -36.36 42.13 -15.26
N PRO A 121 -37.28 42.51 -16.18
CA PRO A 121 -36.93 42.91 -17.55
C PRO A 121 -35.88 44.04 -17.60
N ARG A 122 -36.00 45.05 -16.71
CA ARG A 122 -35.05 46.17 -16.65
C ARG A 122 -33.60 45.75 -16.32
N LYS A 123 -33.43 44.70 -15.52
CA LYS A 123 -32.10 44.19 -15.13
C LYS A 123 -31.59 43.20 -16.18
N LYS A 124 -32.49 42.35 -16.70
CA LYS A 124 -32.20 41.41 -17.77
C LYS A 124 -31.72 42.09 -19.06
N ALA A 125 -32.33 43.21 -19.44
CA ALA A 125 -31.92 43.99 -20.61
C ALA A 125 -30.48 44.56 -20.53
N ARG A 126 -29.89 44.61 -19.32
CA ARG A 126 -28.51 45.06 -19.09
C ARG A 126 -27.49 43.92 -19.14
N LEU A 127 -27.93 42.67 -19.29
CA LEU A 127 -27.02 41.55 -19.53
C LEU A 127 -26.49 41.63 -20.96
N ALA A 128 -25.18 41.68 -21.11
CA ALA A 128 -24.52 41.59 -22.41
C ALA A 128 -23.92 40.18 -22.62
N THR A 129 -23.88 39.72 -23.87
CA THR A 129 -23.22 38.48 -24.28
C THR A 129 -21.71 38.61 -24.05
N HIS A 130 -21.17 37.83 -23.13
CA HIS A 130 -19.77 37.93 -22.75
C HIS A 130 -18.90 36.91 -23.52
N LYS A 131 -17.74 37.34 -24.03
CA LYS A 131 -16.72 36.41 -24.57
C LYS A 131 -16.15 35.57 -23.42
N ALA A 132 -15.99 34.27 -23.66
CA ALA A 132 -15.39 33.32 -22.72
C ALA A 132 -14.00 33.82 -22.26
N ARG A 133 -13.78 33.89 -20.94
CA ARG A 133 -12.45 34.15 -20.37
C ARG A 133 -11.80 32.81 -20.06
N TYR A 134 -10.71 32.50 -20.76
CA TYR A 134 -9.83 31.40 -20.39
C TYR A 134 -9.10 31.76 -19.09
N LYS A 135 -9.28 30.95 -18.03
CA LYS A 135 -8.48 31.09 -16.81
C LYS A 135 -7.07 30.58 -17.08
N ARG A 136 -6.05 31.37 -16.75
CA ARG A 136 -4.65 30.93 -16.65
C ARG A 136 -4.30 30.83 -15.18
N TYR A 137 -3.57 29.80 -14.78
CA TYR A 137 -2.94 29.74 -13.46
C TYR A 137 -1.81 30.78 -13.43
N VAL A 138 -1.85 31.71 -12.48
CA VAL A 138 -0.95 32.88 -12.42
C VAL A 138 0.12 32.75 -11.33
N ARG A 139 -0.10 31.87 -10.35
CA ARG A 139 0.75 31.72 -9.16
C ARG A 139 0.74 30.27 -8.70
N PHE A 140 1.93 29.77 -8.36
CA PHE A 140 2.13 28.50 -7.67
C PHE A 140 2.71 28.82 -6.31
N GLU A 141 2.10 28.30 -5.25
CA GLU A 141 2.59 28.47 -3.89
C GLU A 141 3.14 27.11 -3.44
N PRO A 142 4.40 27.03 -3.00
CA PRO A 142 4.91 25.81 -2.41
C PRO A 142 4.10 25.51 -1.14
N VAL A 143 3.67 24.27 -1.01
CA VAL A 143 3.03 23.71 0.18
C VAL A 143 3.97 22.67 0.78
N ASP A 144 3.84 22.42 2.08
CA ASP A 144 4.60 21.35 2.73
C ASP A 144 4.29 20.00 2.08
N MET A 145 5.28 19.10 2.03
CA MET A 145 5.04 17.74 1.58
C MET A 145 4.11 17.05 2.57
N VAL A 146 2.90 16.80 2.09
CA VAL A 146 1.87 16.04 2.82
C VAL A 146 1.56 14.78 2.00
N PRO A 147 1.27 13.64 2.66
CA PRO A 147 0.72 12.49 1.96
C PRO A 147 -0.53 12.88 1.18
N THR A 148 -0.58 12.55 -0.12
CA THR A 148 -1.74 12.80 -0.99
C THR A 148 -2.27 11.49 -1.54
N GLN A 149 -3.58 11.38 -1.68
CA GLN A 149 -4.26 10.20 -2.20
C GLN A 149 -4.89 10.49 -3.57
N CYS A 150 -4.71 9.57 -4.53
CA CYS A 150 -5.38 9.64 -5.83
C CYS A 150 -6.79 9.02 -5.72
N ILE A 151 -7.80 9.58 -6.39
CA ILE A 151 -9.22 9.15 -6.23
C ILE A 151 -9.93 8.93 -7.57
N ALA A 152 -9.90 7.72 -8.13
CA ALA A 152 -10.60 7.41 -9.39
C ALA A 152 -12.13 7.61 -9.30
N VAL A 153 -12.76 8.14 -10.35
CA VAL A 153 -14.22 8.32 -10.45
C VAL A 153 -14.78 7.60 -11.67
N ASP A 154 -15.96 6.99 -11.54
CA ASP A 154 -16.62 6.17 -12.58
C ASP A 154 -17.29 7.01 -13.70
N ALA A 155 -17.08 8.33 -13.69
CA ALA A 155 -17.56 9.18 -14.77
C ALA A 155 -16.88 8.79 -16.09
N PRO A 156 -17.58 8.73 -17.24
CA PRO A 156 -16.98 8.35 -18.53
C PRO A 156 -15.81 9.24 -18.98
N ASP A 157 -15.73 10.46 -18.48
CA ASP A 157 -14.64 11.41 -18.71
C ASP A 157 -13.57 11.41 -17.61
N GLU A 158 -13.74 10.58 -16.58
CA GLU A 158 -12.89 10.44 -15.39
C GLU A 158 -12.68 11.78 -14.64
N LEU A 159 -13.57 12.76 -14.84
CA LEU A 159 -13.48 14.09 -14.23
C LEU A 159 -14.27 14.16 -12.92
N PHE A 160 -13.73 14.87 -11.93
CA PHE A 160 -14.39 15.14 -10.65
C PHE A 160 -14.22 16.60 -10.21
N LEU A 161 -15.13 17.08 -9.36
CA LEU A 161 -15.12 18.46 -8.86
C LEU A 161 -14.48 18.49 -7.47
N VAL A 162 -13.42 19.31 -7.29
CA VAL A 162 -12.70 19.44 -6.02
C VAL A 162 -12.96 20.79 -5.38
N GLY A 163 -13.16 20.76 -4.06
CA GLY A 163 -13.36 21.93 -3.21
C GLY A 163 -14.66 22.69 -3.49
N GLU A 164 -14.89 23.75 -2.71
CA GLU A 164 -16.11 24.56 -2.82
C GLU A 164 -16.24 25.28 -4.17
N GLY A 165 -15.11 25.55 -4.82
CA GLY A 165 -15.04 26.19 -6.13
C GLY A 165 -15.46 25.30 -7.30
N CYS A 166 -15.80 24.03 -7.04
CA CYS A 166 -16.10 23.01 -8.05
C CYS A 166 -15.03 22.94 -9.14
N ILE A 167 -13.75 22.82 -8.74
CA ILE A 167 -12.65 22.76 -9.70
C ILE A 167 -12.66 21.40 -10.39
N VAL A 168 -12.92 21.40 -11.69
CA VAL A 168 -12.87 20.20 -12.55
C VAL A 168 -11.44 19.67 -12.57
N THR A 169 -11.27 18.42 -12.12
CA THR A 169 -10.00 17.72 -11.88
C THR A 169 -10.08 16.32 -12.50
N HIS A 170 -8.93 15.68 -12.77
CA HIS A 170 -8.79 14.33 -13.33
C HIS A 170 -7.75 13.53 -12.55
N ASN A 171 -7.87 12.20 -12.50
CA ASN A 171 -6.90 11.32 -11.82
C ASN A 171 -5.74 10.97 -12.73
N THR A 172 -4.54 11.35 -12.33
CA THR A 172 -3.38 11.13 -13.17
C THR A 172 -2.79 9.73 -12.95
N LYS A 173 -2.49 9.02 -14.05
CA LYS A 173 -1.47 7.95 -14.07
C LYS A 173 -0.07 8.59 -14.18
N PHE A 174 0.55 8.90 -13.04
CA PHE A 174 1.62 9.91 -12.95
C PHE A 174 2.98 9.51 -13.59
N CYS A 175 3.51 8.32 -13.32
CA CYS A 175 4.93 8.04 -13.61
C CYS A 175 5.25 7.77 -15.09
N SER A 176 4.47 6.96 -15.81
CA SER A 176 4.79 6.61 -17.21
C SER A 176 4.11 7.49 -18.26
N LYS A 177 3.31 8.48 -17.83
CA LYS A 177 2.60 9.43 -18.71
C LYS A 177 2.96 10.89 -18.41
N MET A 178 2.75 11.35 -17.18
CA MET A 178 3.00 12.74 -16.81
C MET A 178 4.48 13.06 -16.66
N PHE A 179 5.26 12.20 -15.99
CA PHE A 179 6.69 12.45 -15.80
C PHE A 179 7.46 12.57 -17.13
N PRO A 180 7.28 11.69 -18.14
CA PRO A 180 7.93 11.89 -19.43
C PRO A 180 7.53 13.20 -20.13
N ALA A 181 6.25 13.58 -20.05
CA ALA A 181 5.79 14.85 -20.61
C ALA A 181 6.46 16.02 -19.89
N TRP A 182 6.42 16.06 -18.55
CA TRP A 182 7.09 17.09 -17.75
C TRP A 182 8.60 17.15 -18.02
N TYR A 183 9.26 15.99 -18.08
CA TYR A 183 10.70 15.89 -18.33
C TYR A 183 11.07 16.48 -19.70
N LEU A 184 10.32 16.16 -20.76
CA LEU A 184 10.54 16.71 -22.10
C LEU A 184 10.15 18.20 -22.19
N GLY A 185 9.21 18.65 -21.36
CA GLY A 185 8.89 20.07 -21.21
C GLY A 185 10.05 20.88 -20.64
N ARG A 186 10.75 20.31 -19.66
CA ARG A 186 11.94 20.92 -19.03
C ARG A 186 13.21 20.73 -19.86
N ASN A 187 13.32 19.62 -20.58
CA ASN A 187 14.49 19.23 -21.35
C ASN A 187 14.12 18.96 -22.82
N PRO A 188 13.76 20.01 -23.60
CA PRO A 188 13.22 19.84 -24.95
C PRO A 188 14.18 19.18 -25.94
N ARG A 189 15.48 19.11 -25.65
CA ARG A 189 16.50 18.52 -26.54
C ARG A 189 16.77 17.05 -26.24
N ASP A 190 16.22 16.55 -25.14
CA ASP A 190 16.49 15.21 -24.62
C ASP A 190 15.57 14.17 -25.23
N LYS A 191 16.03 12.92 -25.22
CA LYS A 191 15.28 11.78 -25.72
C LYS A 191 14.84 10.90 -24.56
N TYR A 192 13.58 10.51 -24.58
CA TYR A 192 12.99 9.68 -23.56
C TYR A 192 12.72 8.26 -24.11
N LEU A 193 13.09 7.22 -23.36
CA LEU A 193 12.86 5.82 -23.73
C LEU A 193 11.93 5.14 -22.71
N GLN A 194 10.86 4.51 -23.17
CA GLN A 194 9.91 3.79 -22.33
C GLN A 194 9.79 2.33 -22.76
N GLY A 195 9.88 1.41 -21.81
CA GLY A 195 9.64 -0.02 -21.97
C GLY A 195 8.30 -0.45 -21.39
N GLY A 196 7.70 -1.49 -21.96
CA GLY A 196 6.54 -2.20 -21.40
C GLY A 196 6.49 -3.65 -21.87
N HIS A 197 5.65 -4.51 -21.27
CA HIS A 197 5.62 -5.94 -21.60
C HIS A 197 5.33 -6.26 -23.09
N SER A 198 4.50 -5.47 -23.77
CA SER A 198 4.16 -5.66 -25.19
C SER A 198 4.22 -4.35 -25.99
N GLN A 199 4.35 -4.46 -27.33
CA GLN A 199 4.39 -3.27 -28.18
C GLN A 199 3.06 -2.51 -28.17
N ASP A 200 1.93 -3.22 -28.23
CA ASP A 200 0.60 -2.62 -28.24
C ASP A 200 0.34 -1.86 -26.92
N PHE A 201 0.67 -2.47 -25.79
CA PHE A 201 0.59 -1.83 -24.47
C PHE A 201 1.49 -0.59 -24.40
N ALA A 202 2.76 -0.70 -24.81
CA ALA A 202 3.69 0.43 -24.76
C ALA A 202 3.23 1.63 -25.60
N GLU A 203 2.59 1.39 -26.75
CA GLU A 203 2.06 2.44 -27.61
C GLU A 203 0.77 3.06 -27.07
N LYS A 204 -0.18 2.22 -26.61
CA LYS A 204 -1.50 2.68 -26.15
C LYS A 204 -1.45 3.32 -24.77
N GLU A 205 -0.70 2.74 -23.84
CA GLU A 205 -0.64 3.22 -22.46
C GLU A 205 0.39 4.31 -22.24
N PHE A 206 1.49 4.33 -23.00
CA PHE A 206 2.55 5.31 -22.79
C PHE A 206 2.69 6.28 -23.97
N GLY A 207 3.06 5.76 -25.15
CA GLY A 207 3.45 6.60 -26.28
C GLY A 207 2.38 7.60 -26.74
N LYS A 208 1.14 7.12 -26.93
CA LYS A 208 0.00 7.96 -27.32
C LYS A 208 -0.40 8.95 -26.20
N PRO A 209 -0.62 8.53 -24.94
CA PRO A 209 -0.99 9.47 -23.88
C PRO A 209 0.03 10.57 -23.62
N VAL A 210 1.34 10.26 -23.60
CA VAL A 210 2.38 11.30 -23.44
C VAL A 210 2.33 12.31 -24.59
N ARG A 211 2.16 11.82 -25.82
CA ARG A 211 2.02 12.68 -27.00
C ARG A 211 0.80 13.58 -26.89
N ASP A 212 -0.34 13.03 -26.49
CA ASP A 212 -1.61 13.74 -26.39
C ASP A 212 -1.52 14.84 -25.29
N ILE A 213 -0.80 14.59 -24.19
CA ILE A 213 -0.48 15.61 -23.17
C ILE A 213 0.33 16.76 -23.78
N ILE A 214 1.38 16.48 -24.54
CA ILE A 214 2.25 17.51 -25.15
C ILE A 214 1.51 18.31 -26.23
N GLN A 215 0.57 17.66 -26.93
CA GLN A 215 -0.26 18.28 -27.96
C GLN A 215 -1.29 19.25 -27.39
N ASP A 216 -1.69 19.08 -26.12
CA ASP A 216 -2.66 19.95 -25.47
C ASP A 216 -2.20 21.43 -25.49
N PRO A 217 -3.04 22.37 -25.95
CA PRO A 217 -2.69 23.78 -25.97
C PRO A 217 -2.24 24.34 -24.60
N ARG A 218 -2.72 23.78 -23.49
CA ARG A 218 -2.32 24.17 -22.13
C ARG A 218 -0.88 23.78 -21.82
N TYR A 219 -0.40 22.66 -22.35
CA TYR A 219 0.99 22.25 -22.19
C TYR A 219 1.95 23.29 -22.79
N GLN A 220 1.60 23.83 -23.96
CA GLN A 220 2.37 24.88 -24.65
C GLN A 220 2.40 26.21 -23.88
N LEU A 221 1.44 26.46 -22.98
CA LEU A 221 1.47 27.64 -22.11
C LEU A 221 2.51 27.49 -20.99
N ILE A 222 2.81 26.25 -20.59
CA ILE A 222 3.77 25.93 -19.51
C ILE A 222 5.17 25.72 -20.10
N PHE A 223 5.27 25.00 -21.22
CA PHE A 223 6.52 24.65 -21.89
C PHE A 223 6.50 25.15 -23.36
N PRO A 224 6.73 26.46 -23.59
CA PRO A 224 6.54 27.07 -24.92
C PRO A 224 7.52 26.57 -26.00
N ASP A 225 8.67 26.01 -25.58
CA ASP A 225 9.75 25.52 -26.43
C ASP A 225 9.61 24.03 -26.83
N THR A 226 8.53 23.38 -26.39
CA THR A 226 8.34 21.93 -26.55
C THR A 226 7.12 21.65 -27.42
N ARG A 227 7.30 21.55 -28.73
CA ARG A 227 6.23 21.26 -29.70
C ARG A 227 6.48 19.95 -30.44
N LEU A 228 5.42 19.23 -30.76
CA LEU A 228 5.50 18.03 -31.60
C LEU A 228 5.74 18.42 -33.06
N THR A 229 6.53 17.61 -33.76
CA THR A 229 6.64 17.73 -35.22
C THR A 229 5.45 17.08 -35.91
N VAL A 230 5.02 17.64 -37.05
CA VAL A 230 3.98 17.05 -37.91
C VAL A 230 4.49 15.84 -38.72
N ARG A 231 5.81 15.59 -38.75
CA ARG A 231 6.44 14.58 -39.63
C ARG A 231 6.73 13.23 -38.96
N SER A 232 6.71 13.16 -37.64
CA SER A 232 7.11 11.98 -36.85
C SER A 232 6.13 11.82 -35.70
N THR A 233 5.00 11.18 -36.00
CA THR A 233 3.80 11.13 -35.13
C THR A 233 3.38 9.71 -34.77
N ALA A 234 4.20 8.68 -35.04
CA ALA A 234 3.86 7.30 -34.71
C ALA A 234 3.61 7.14 -33.20
N ALA A 235 2.65 6.29 -32.82
CA ALA A 235 2.19 6.15 -31.43
C ALA A 235 3.34 5.84 -30.47
N GLY A 236 4.25 4.92 -30.84
CA GLY A 236 5.44 4.58 -30.05
C GLY A 236 6.73 5.29 -30.45
N ASN A 237 6.71 6.25 -31.39
CA ASN A 237 7.92 6.96 -31.82
C ASN A 237 7.59 8.31 -32.45
N TRP A 238 7.82 9.37 -31.69
CA TRP A 238 7.57 10.73 -32.14
C TRP A 238 8.69 11.68 -31.70
N ARG A 239 8.76 12.83 -32.36
CA ARG A 239 9.82 13.82 -32.14
C ARG A 239 9.25 15.20 -31.83
N LEU A 240 10.09 16.00 -31.18
CA LEU A 240 9.87 17.42 -31.04
C LEU A 240 10.33 18.15 -32.32
N ASP A 241 9.72 19.30 -32.59
CA ASP A 241 9.96 20.12 -33.79
C ASP A 241 11.40 20.67 -33.87
N ASN A 242 12.07 20.79 -32.74
CA ASN A 242 13.49 21.16 -32.62
C ASN A 242 14.48 20.12 -33.17
N LYS A 243 13.98 19.01 -33.73
CA LYS A 243 14.74 17.91 -34.38
C LYS A 243 15.69 17.14 -33.48
N ARG A 244 15.77 17.44 -32.18
CA ARG A 244 16.65 16.76 -31.22
C ARG A 244 15.87 15.89 -30.25
N GLY A 245 14.92 16.50 -29.55
CA GLY A 245 14.14 15.80 -28.55
C GLY A 245 13.11 14.86 -29.15
N GLY A 246 12.72 13.85 -28.37
CA GLY A 246 11.74 12.88 -28.82
C GLY A 246 11.50 11.77 -27.82
N TYR A 247 10.58 10.89 -28.16
CA TYR A 247 10.09 9.85 -27.27
C TYR A 247 9.95 8.56 -28.04
N VAL A 248 10.39 7.46 -27.44
CA VAL A 248 10.30 6.13 -28.02
C VAL A 248 9.75 5.16 -26.97
N ALA A 249 8.62 4.53 -27.27
CA ALA A 249 8.06 3.44 -26.49
C ALA A 249 8.23 2.10 -27.24
N LYS A 250 8.73 1.09 -26.53
CA LYS A 250 8.96 -0.25 -27.07
C LYS A 250 8.51 -1.33 -26.12
N GLY A 251 7.85 -2.34 -26.68
CA GLY A 251 7.56 -3.59 -25.99
C GLY A 251 8.82 -4.43 -25.79
N VAL A 252 8.83 -5.31 -24.78
CA VAL A 252 9.90 -6.29 -24.58
C VAL A 252 10.13 -7.12 -25.84
N GLY A 253 11.40 -7.31 -26.20
CA GLY A 253 11.83 -8.03 -27.39
C GLY A 253 11.74 -7.24 -28.70
N GLN A 254 11.22 -6.01 -28.67
CA GLN A 254 11.18 -5.15 -29.85
C GLN A 254 12.54 -4.49 -30.09
N LYS A 255 12.87 -4.29 -31.38
CA LYS A 255 14.14 -3.68 -31.78
C LYS A 255 14.24 -2.24 -31.25
N ILE A 256 15.22 -2.01 -30.37
CA ILE A 256 15.56 -0.69 -29.83
C ILE A 256 16.96 -0.20 -30.25
N ALA A 257 17.72 -1.04 -30.97
CA ALA A 257 18.99 -0.65 -31.55
C ALA A 257 18.84 0.58 -32.48
N GLY A 258 19.72 1.57 -32.30
CA GLY A 258 19.70 2.85 -33.03
C GLY A 258 19.08 4.02 -32.25
N TYR A 259 18.32 3.76 -31.18
CA TYR A 259 17.83 4.81 -30.29
C TYR A 259 18.84 5.13 -29.18
N ARG A 260 18.72 6.33 -28.62
CA ARG A 260 19.48 6.81 -27.45
C ARG A 260 18.53 7.56 -26.53
N GLY A 261 18.71 7.38 -25.23
CA GLY A 261 17.91 8.00 -24.18
C GLY A 261 18.76 8.82 -23.22
N ASN A 262 18.20 9.94 -22.77
CA ASN A 262 18.70 10.80 -21.69
C ASN A 262 17.98 10.51 -20.36
N CYS A 263 16.78 9.93 -20.42
CA CYS A 263 15.98 9.48 -19.28
C CYS A 263 14.96 8.45 -19.77
N GLY A 264 14.47 7.59 -18.89
CA GLY A 264 13.53 6.56 -19.27
C GLY A 264 13.44 5.43 -18.28
N GLY A 265 12.64 4.42 -18.63
CA GLY A 265 12.42 3.31 -17.73
C GLY A 265 11.54 2.22 -18.33
N GLY A 266 11.36 1.15 -17.56
CA GLY A 266 10.39 0.09 -17.85
C GLY A 266 9.22 0.17 -16.88
N ASP A 267 8.01 -0.06 -17.39
CA ASP A 267 6.80 -0.16 -16.57
C ASP A 267 6.08 -1.45 -16.92
N ASP A 268 5.92 -2.34 -15.92
CA ASP A 268 5.41 -3.71 -16.05
C ASP A 268 5.98 -4.44 -17.27
N LEU A 269 7.28 -4.77 -17.20
CA LEU A 269 7.98 -5.47 -18.28
C LEU A 269 7.56 -6.95 -18.41
N ILE A 270 6.91 -7.51 -17.40
CA ILE A 270 6.27 -8.83 -17.40
C ILE A 270 4.76 -8.61 -17.32
N GLY A 271 4.00 -9.16 -18.27
CA GLY A 271 2.59 -8.82 -18.45
C GLY A 271 1.61 -9.66 -17.63
N SER A 272 2.04 -10.81 -17.09
CA SER A 272 1.17 -11.74 -16.38
C SER A 272 1.94 -12.66 -15.43
N LYS A 273 1.21 -13.33 -14.53
CA LYS A 273 1.75 -14.40 -13.67
C LYS A 273 2.31 -15.57 -14.51
N GLU A 274 1.60 -15.98 -15.56
CA GLU A 274 2.05 -17.04 -16.47
C GLU A 274 3.38 -16.69 -17.15
N ASP A 275 3.52 -15.45 -17.63
CA ASP A 275 4.79 -14.95 -18.18
C ASP A 275 5.90 -14.96 -17.12
N ALA A 276 5.56 -14.63 -15.87
CA ALA A 276 6.50 -14.64 -14.76
C ALA A 276 6.93 -16.04 -14.34
N ASP A 277 6.08 -17.06 -14.50
CA ASP A 277 6.39 -18.47 -14.21
C ASP A 277 7.25 -19.11 -15.31
N SER A 278 7.22 -18.58 -16.52
CA SER A 278 8.06 -19.05 -17.63
C SER A 278 9.51 -18.53 -17.53
N GLU A 279 10.45 -19.43 -17.20
CA GLU A 279 11.88 -19.09 -17.17
C GLU A 279 12.38 -18.52 -18.51
N THR A 280 11.88 -19.06 -19.62
CA THR A 280 12.20 -18.57 -20.98
C THR A 280 11.78 -17.10 -21.13
N ILE A 281 10.60 -16.72 -20.64
CA ILE A 281 10.11 -15.34 -20.74
C ILE A 281 10.88 -14.43 -19.78
N ARG A 282 11.13 -14.85 -18.53
CA ARG A 282 11.99 -14.10 -17.58
C ARG A 282 13.36 -13.81 -18.19
N ASN A 283 13.99 -14.82 -18.77
CA ASN A 283 15.28 -14.69 -19.46
C ASN A 283 15.21 -13.75 -20.66
N LYS A 284 14.16 -13.84 -21.48
CA LYS A 284 13.93 -12.92 -22.61
C LYS A 284 13.78 -11.47 -22.14
N VAL A 285 12.98 -11.22 -21.10
CA VAL A 285 12.76 -9.88 -20.54
C VAL A 285 14.06 -9.32 -19.97
N TRP A 286 14.77 -10.12 -19.17
CA TRP A 286 16.06 -9.74 -18.60
C TRP A 286 17.10 -9.39 -19.67
N ASN A 287 17.27 -10.26 -20.68
CA ASN A 287 18.23 -10.03 -21.75
C ASN A 287 17.89 -8.78 -22.54
N TRP A 288 16.61 -8.57 -22.88
CA TRP A 288 16.19 -7.36 -23.57
C TRP A 288 16.42 -6.10 -22.72
N LEU A 289 16.09 -6.12 -21.43
CA LEU A 289 16.33 -4.98 -20.55
C LEU A 289 17.83 -4.68 -20.42
N TRP A 290 18.63 -5.71 -20.10
CA TRP A 290 20.02 -5.54 -19.69
C TRP A 290 20.97 -5.31 -20.87
N ALA A 291 20.82 -6.09 -21.95
CA ALA A 291 21.70 -6.05 -23.11
C ALA A 291 21.22 -5.04 -24.16
N ASP A 292 19.91 -4.90 -24.39
CA ASP A 292 19.39 -4.04 -25.45
C ASP A 292 18.96 -2.66 -24.94
N PHE A 293 17.98 -2.61 -24.03
CA PHE A 293 17.31 -1.38 -23.60
C PHE A 293 18.23 -0.47 -22.78
N ARG A 294 18.78 -0.99 -21.68
CA ARG A 294 19.68 -0.26 -20.77
C ARG A 294 20.90 0.31 -21.49
N THR A 295 21.44 -0.41 -22.47
CA THR A 295 22.63 0.04 -23.22
C THR A 295 22.34 1.20 -24.19
N ARG A 296 21.08 1.62 -24.34
CA ARG A 296 20.71 2.79 -25.14
C ARG A 296 20.83 4.11 -24.38
N PHE A 297 20.91 4.07 -23.06
CA PHE A 297 21.01 5.28 -22.24
C PHE A 297 22.42 5.87 -22.31
N LEU A 298 22.50 7.20 -22.39
CA LEU A 298 23.78 7.90 -22.33
C LEU A 298 24.37 7.83 -20.92
N PRO A 299 25.71 7.91 -20.75
CA PRO A 299 26.32 7.94 -19.43
C PRO A 299 25.69 9.01 -18.52
N GLY A 300 25.32 8.64 -17.30
CA GLY A 300 24.67 9.52 -16.33
C GLY A 300 23.15 9.70 -16.51
N SER A 301 22.53 9.05 -17.50
CA SER A 301 21.07 9.11 -17.67
C SER A 301 20.36 8.31 -16.58
N PRO A 302 19.35 8.88 -15.90
CA PRO A 302 18.53 8.14 -14.94
C PRO A 302 17.68 7.09 -15.65
N ILE A 303 17.59 5.90 -15.02
CA ILE A 303 16.77 4.78 -15.45
C ILE A 303 15.93 4.34 -14.26
N PHE A 304 14.64 4.11 -14.45
CA PHE A 304 13.76 3.56 -13.42
C PHE A 304 13.01 2.33 -13.93
N ILE A 305 12.57 1.48 -12.99
CA ILE A 305 11.73 0.32 -13.27
C ILE A 305 10.58 0.37 -12.27
N ILE A 306 9.37 0.31 -12.79
CA ILE A 306 8.15 0.16 -12.00
C ILE A 306 7.57 -1.18 -12.41
N ALA A 307 7.30 -2.05 -11.44
CA ALA A 307 6.69 -3.32 -11.73
C ALA A 307 6.01 -3.90 -10.49
N THR A 308 4.96 -4.67 -10.73
CA THR A 308 4.48 -5.65 -9.76
C THR A 308 5.44 -6.84 -9.73
N ARG A 309 5.84 -7.30 -8.54
CA ARG A 309 6.67 -8.51 -8.39
C ARG A 309 5.82 -9.76 -8.51
N TRP A 310 6.29 -10.75 -9.25
CA TRP A 310 5.55 -12.01 -9.48
C TRP A 310 6.37 -13.27 -9.20
N HIS A 311 7.71 -13.16 -9.29
CA HIS A 311 8.62 -14.28 -9.18
C HIS A 311 9.95 -13.84 -8.53
N PRO A 312 10.59 -14.64 -7.67
CA PRO A 312 11.88 -14.28 -7.05
C PRO A 312 12.97 -13.94 -8.06
N ASP A 313 13.01 -14.66 -9.19
CA ASP A 313 13.90 -14.44 -10.34
C ASP A 313 13.35 -13.47 -11.42
N ASP A 314 12.38 -12.61 -11.09
CA ASP A 314 11.95 -11.55 -12.01
C ASP A 314 13.03 -10.45 -12.21
N VAL A 315 12.72 -9.43 -13.02
CA VAL A 315 13.65 -8.34 -13.33
C VAL A 315 14.20 -7.66 -12.07
N ILE A 316 13.34 -7.40 -11.08
CA ILE A 316 13.74 -6.71 -9.86
C ILE A 316 14.56 -7.66 -8.98
N GLY A 317 14.19 -8.94 -8.89
CA GLY A 317 14.96 -9.94 -8.15
C GLY A 317 16.39 -10.11 -8.65
N ARG A 318 16.58 -10.08 -9.97
CA ARG A 318 17.93 -10.09 -10.57
C ARG A 318 18.70 -8.80 -10.31
N VAL A 319 18.02 -7.65 -10.28
CA VAL A 319 18.62 -6.36 -9.85
C VAL A 319 19.03 -6.40 -8.37
N GLU A 320 18.21 -6.97 -7.49
CA GLU A 320 18.52 -7.18 -6.07
C GLU A 320 19.77 -8.05 -5.89
N GLN A 321 19.88 -9.12 -6.66
CA GLN A 321 21.08 -9.96 -6.69
C GLN A 321 22.31 -9.17 -7.14
N TYR A 322 22.21 -8.40 -8.22
CA TYR A 322 23.32 -7.59 -8.73
C TYR A 322 23.76 -6.53 -7.72
N ASN A 323 22.83 -5.88 -7.03
CA ASN A 323 23.13 -4.96 -5.93
C ASN A 323 23.90 -5.65 -4.80
N ARG A 324 23.46 -6.85 -4.36
CA ARG A 324 24.15 -7.63 -3.32
C ARG A 324 25.56 -8.03 -3.73
N GLU A 325 25.75 -8.40 -4.99
CA GLU A 325 27.06 -8.79 -5.55
C GLU A 325 27.95 -7.60 -5.91
N GLY A 326 27.45 -6.36 -5.78
CA GLY A 326 28.18 -5.15 -6.18
C GLY A 326 28.42 -5.05 -7.69
N LYS A 327 27.55 -5.66 -8.51
CA LYS A 327 27.66 -5.71 -9.97
C LYS A 327 26.73 -4.69 -10.63
N GLY A 328 27.26 -3.98 -11.62
CA GLY A 328 26.45 -3.07 -12.45
C GLY A 328 26.25 -1.69 -11.83
N LEU A 329 25.14 -1.03 -12.19
CA LEU A 329 24.75 0.26 -11.60
C LEU A 329 24.09 0.00 -10.25
N PRO A 330 24.35 0.81 -9.20
CA PRO A 330 23.63 0.69 -7.94
C PRO A 330 22.17 1.10 -8.16
N TRP A 331 21.24 0.18 -7.92
CA TRP A 331 19.81 0.48 -7.96
C TRP A 331 19.31 0.78 -6.55
N GLU A 332 18.55 1.85 -6.41
CA GLU A 332 17.74 2.08 -5.22
C GLU A 332 16.41 1.34 -5.40
N ILE A 333 16.03 0.54 -4.41
CA ILE A 333 14.81 -0.27 -4.46
C ILE A 333 13.86 0.26 -3.40
N ILE A 334 12.68 0.65 -3.87
CA ILE A 334 11.60 1.19 -3.03
C ILE A 334 10.43 0.22 -3.16
N ASN A 335 10.04 -0.41 -2.06
CA ASN A 335 8.93 -1.37 -2.01
C ASN A 335 7.77 -0.80 -1.21
N PHE A 336 6.56 -0.82 -1.77
CA PHE A 336 5.36 -0.36 -1.11
C PHE A 336 4.45 -1.55 -0.78
N ASN A 337 4.45 -1.96 0.50
CA ASN A 337 3.56 -3.02 0.97
C ASN A 337 2.10 -2.54 0.96
N GLY A 338 1.18 -3.37 0.48
CA GLY A 338 -0.26 -3.11 0.51
C GLY A 338 -0.80 -2.93 1.92
N ILE A 339 -0.20 -3.59 2.91
CA ILE A 339 -0.45 -3.39 4.35
C ILE A 339 0.84 -3.67 5.14
N VAL A 340 1.08 -2.89 6.19
CA VAL A 340 2.17 -3.13 7.15
C VAL A 340 1.69 -4.12 8.22
N GLU A 341 2.39 -5.23 8.39
CA GLU A 341 2.00 -6.29 9.33
C GLU A 341 3.05 -6.55 10.41
N THR A 342 4.28 -6.06 10.23
CA THR A 342 5.38 -6.28 11.17
C THR A 342 6.15 -4.99 11.46
N GLU A 343 6.82 -4.94 12.61
CA GLU A 343 7.72 -3.85 13.01
C GLU A 343 8.86 -3.64 11.99
N GLU A 344 9.30 -4.70 11.32
CA GLU A 344 10.31 -4.61 10.27
C GLU A 344 9.76 -3.98 9.00
N GLU A 345 8.55 -4.35 8.60
CA GLU A 345 7.87 -3.69 7.48
C GLU A 345 7.64 -2.21 7.76
N ALA A 346 7.25 -1.84 8.98
CA ALA A 346 7.09 -0.45 9.40
C ALA A 346 8.43 0.31 9.35
N ALA A 347 9.51 -0.30 9.86
CA ALA A 347 10.84 0.32 9.88
C ALA A 347 11.46 0.52 8.48
N LEU A 348 11.05 -0.29 7.50
CA LEU A 348 11.50 -0.21 6.11
C LEU A 348 10.48 0.47 5.19
N ASP A 349 9.32 0.91 5.72
CA ASP A 349 8.26 1.47 4.93
C ASP A 349 8.66 2.86 4.39
N PRO A 350 8.63 3.09 3.07
CA PRO A 350 9.00 4.38 2.50
C PRO A 350 8.09 5.55 2.92
N LEU A 351 6.87 5.26 3.40
CA LEU A 351 5.91 6.26 3.86
C LEU A 351 5.88 6.40 5.39
N GLY A 352 6.63 5.58 6.13
CA GLY A 352 6.68 5.60 7.59
C GLY A 352 5.39 5.13 8.27
N ARG A 353 4.67 4.20 7.63
CA ARG A 353 3.39 3.66 8.14
C ARG A 353 3.57 2.71 9.32
N ASP A 354 2.60 2.72 10.23
CA ASP A 354 2.54 1.84 11.40
C ASP A 354 1.91 0.47 11.09
N ILE A 355 2.10 -0.50 11.99
CA ILE A 355 1.48 -1.83 11.86
C ILE A 355 -0.04 -1.73 11.79
N GLY A 356 -0.62 -2.39 10.79
CA GLY A 356 -2.04 -2.40 10.49
C GLY A 356 -2.46 -1.35 9.45
N GLU A 357 -1.57 -0.42 9.08
CA GLU A 357 -1.89 0.60 8.10
C GLU A 357 -1.78 0.09 6.66
N ALA A 358 -2.87 0.28 5.91
CA ALA A 358 -2.96 -0.04 4.49
C ALA A 358 -2.29 1.04 3.64
N LEU A 359 -1.78 0.67 2.46
CA LEU A 359 -1.18 1.61 1.48
C LEU A 359 -2.24 2.56 0.91
N TRP A 360 -3.45 2.03 0.76
CA TRP A 360 -4.57 2.73 0.18
C TRP A 360 -5.87 2.40 0.94
N GLY A 361 -5.87 2.72 2.24
CA GLY A 361 -6.89 2.30 3.21
C GLY A 361 -8.33 2.73 2.90
N GLU A 362 -8.53 3.71 2.03
CA GLU A 362 -9.87 4.16 1.64
C GLU A 362 -10.51 3.31 0.54
N PHE A 363 -9.71 2.53 -0.21
CA PHE A 363 -10.19 1.58 -1.23
C PHE A 363 -9.93 0.13 -0.82
N TYR A 364 -8.75 -0.13 -0.27
CA TYR A 364 -8.35 -1.41 0.29
C TYR A 364 -8.23 -1.23 1.80
N THR A 365 -9.38 -1.20 2.49
CA THR A 365 -9.39 -1.12 3.94
C THR A 365 -8.63 -2.32 4.54
N PRO A 366 -8.12 -2.21 5.78
CA PRO A 366 -7.48 -3.35 6.44
C PRO A 366 -8.34 -4.62 6.40
N GLU A 367 -9.67 -4.48 6.57
CA GLU A 367 -10.61 -5.60 6.48
C GLU A 367 -10.63 -6.26 5.10
N ILE A 368 -10.65 -5.47 4.02
CA ILE A 368 -10.58 -5.99 2.65
C ILE A 368 -9.24 -6.69 2.41
N LEU A 369 -8.14 -6.11 2.90
CA LEU A 369 -6.81 -6.68 2.75
C LEU A 369 -6.65 -7.98 3.54
N PHE A 370 -7.23 -8.08 4.73
CA PHE A 370 -7.25 -9.33 5.50
C PHE A 370 -8.11 -10.40 4.81
N ASP A 371 -9.27 -10.06 4.25
CA ASP A 371 -10.09 -10.99 3.45
C ASP A 371 -9.32 -11.48 2.20
N LEU A 372 -8.66 -10.57 1.48
CA LEU A 372 -7.79 -10.92 0.35
C LEU A 372 -6.63 -11.82 0.77
N LYS A 373 -6.02 -11.57 1.94
CA LYS A 373 -4.96 -12.41 2.50
C LYS A 373 -5.45 -13.82 2.83
N GLU A 374 -6.67 -13.95 3.35
CA GLU A 374 -7.27 -15.24 3.69
C GLU A 374 -7.71 -16.04 2.45
N THR A 375 -8.10 -15.35 1.37
CA THR A 375 -8.65 -15.97 0.16
C THR A 375 -7.62 -16.26 -0.92
N LEU A 376 -6.55 -15.46 -1.02
CA LEU A 376 -5.47 -15.66 -1.99
C LEU A 376 -4.49 -16.74 -1.54
N GLU A 377 -3.86 -17.41 -2.51
CA GLU A 377 -2.70 -18.24 -2.20
C GLU A 377 -1.58 -17.38 -1.60
N ALA A 378 -0.87 -17.92 -0.61
CA ALA A 378 0.19 -17.19 0.09
C ALA A 378 1.26 -16.63 -0.87
N ARG A 379 1.58 -17.35 -1.95
CA ARG A 379 2.49 -16.87 -3.00
C ARG A 379 1.94 -15.61 -3.68
N ASP A 380 0.66 -15.60 -4.01
CA ASP A 380 0.01 -14.48 -4.70
C ASP A 380 -0.12 -13.27 -3.77
N TRP A 381 -0.46 -13.48 -2.50
CA TRP A 381 -0.43 -12.43 -1.49
C TRP A 381 0.96 -11.79 -1.36
N ASN A 382 1.99 -12.62 -1.19
CA ASN A 382 3.37 -12.17 -1.00
C ASN A 382 3.92 -11.45 -2.25
N ALA A 383 3.57 -11.92 -3.45
CA ALA A 383 3.94 -11.28 -4.70
C ALA A 383 3.21 -9.94 -4.89
N LEU A 384 1.88 -9.96 -4.93
CA LEU A 384 1.03 -8.84 -5.33
C LEU A 384 0.94 -7.74 -4.28
N TYR A 385 0.86 -8.10 -3.00
CA TYR A 385 0.58 -7.16 -1.92
C TYR A 385 1.78 -6.90 -1.01
N LYS A 386 2.85 -7.70 -1.09
CA LYS A 386 4.08 -7.48 -0.31
C LYS A 386 5.31 -7.19 -1.15
N GLY A 387 5.26 -7.39 -2.47
CA GLY A 387 6.45 -7.23 -3.32
C GLY A 387 7.58 -8.19 -2.97
N ARG A 388 7.27 -9.30 -2.31
CA ARG A 388 8.21 -10.32 -1.81
C ARG A 388 7.80 -11.70 -2.33
N PRO A 389 7.90 -11.94 -3.65
CA PRO A 389 7.48 -13.22 -4.22
C PRO A 389 8.28 -14.36 -3.60
N SER A 390 7.66 -15.53 -3.51
CA SER A 390 8.27 -16.78 -3.02
C SER A 390 8.17 -17.86 -4.10
N ASP A 391 9.19 -18.71 -4.23
CA ASP A 391 9.18 -19.79 -5.23
C ASP A 391 8.12 -20.85 -4.87
N LEU A 392 7.25 -21.21 -5.83
CA LEU A 392 6.35 -22.37 -5.70
C LEU A 392 7.13 -23.70 -5.84
N GLU A 393 8.25 -23.69 -6.57
CA GLU A 393 9.03 -24.89 -6.92
C GLU A 393 10.35 -25.06 -6.13
N GLY A 394 10.75 -24.07 -5.32
CA GLY A 394 12.06 -24.06 -4.67
C GLY A 394 12.06 -24.35 -3.16
N ASN A 395 10.91 -24.41 -2.51
CA ASN A 395 10.87 -24.60 -1.07
C ASN A 395 11.06 -26.08 -0.75
N ALA A 396 12.14 -26.41 -0.03
CA ALA A 396 12.40 -27.75 0.49
C ALA A 396 11.23 -28.28 1.33
N VAL A 397 10.37 -27.39 1.84
CA VAL A 397 9.19 -27.72 2.65
C VAL A 397 7.90 -27.30 1.95
N LYS A 398 6.93 -28.22 1.85
CA LYS A 398 5.58 -27.90 1.37
C LYS A 398 4.65 -27.66 2.55
N GLY A 399 3.86 -26.59 2.49
CA GLY A 399 2.86 -26.29 3.54
C GLY A 399 1.87 -27.43 3.79
N ALA A 400 1.54 -28.19 2.74
CA ALA A 400 0.68 -29.37 2.80
C ALA A 400 1.26 -30.54 3.64
N TRP A 401 2.55 -30.53 3.94
CA TRP A 401 3.18 -31.53 4.80
C TRP A 401 2.88 -31.29 6.28
N PHE A 402 2.49 -30.07 6.67
CA PHE A 402 2.07 -29.81 8.04
C PHE A 402 0.62 -30.22 8.25
N GLY A 403 0.39 -31.09 9.22
CA GLY A 403 -0.93 -31.38 9.74
C GLY A 403 -1.55 -30.15 10.41
N ARG A 404 -2.88 -30.08 10.43
CA ARG A 404 -3.61 -28.99 11.11
C ARG A 404 -4.35 -29.53 12.31
N TYR A 405 -4.40 -28.74 13.39
CA TYR A 405 -5.20 -29.06 14.56
C TYR A 405 -6.06 -27.88 14.98
N ASP A 406 -7.26 -28.19 15.47
CA ASP A 406 -8.17 -27.22 16.11
C ASP A 406 -8.13 -27.35 17.64
N VAL A 407 -7.85 -28.56 18.14
CA VAL A 407 -7.74 -28.88 19.56
C VAL A 407 -6.46 -29.65 19.81
N LEU A 408 -5.64 -29.17 20.74
CA LEU A 408 -4.44 -29.88 21.19
C LEU A 408 -4.81 -31.20 21.87
N PRO A 409 -4.00 -32.27 21.74
CA PRO A 409 -4.20 -33.49 22.52
C PRO A 409 -4.23 -33.14 24.01
N LYS A 410 -5.16 -33.74 24.76
CA LYS A 410 -5.32 -33.55 26.20
C LYS A 410 -5.51 -34.91 26.86
N ASP A 411 -4.93 -35.07 28.04
CA ASP A 411 -5.15 -36.27 28.86
C ASP A 411 -6.61 -36.31 29.31
N GLN A 412 -7.23 -37.50 29.24
CA GLN A 412 -8.60 -37.69 29.71
C GLN A 412 -8.59 -37.99 31.19
N ILE A 413 -9.31 -37.18 31.96
CA ILE A 413 -9.39 -37.29 33.41
C ILE A 413 -10.84 -37.63 33.78
N GLY A 414 -11.02 -38.68 34.57
CA GLY A 414 -12.31 -39.14 35.06
C GLY A 414 -12.82 -38.33 36.24
N GLN A 415 -14.07 -38.62 36.65
CA GLN A 415 -14.61 -38.07 37.89
C GLN A 415 -13.71 -38.47 39.06
N GLY A 416 -13.15 -37.48 39.76
CA GLY A 416 -12.23 -37.67 40.89
C GLY A 416 -10.74 -37.43 40.59
N GLY A 417 -10.37 -37.00 39.38
CA GLY A 417 -8.97 -36.66 39.06
C GLY A 417 -8.12 -37.84 38.58
N THR A 418 -8.71 -39.03 38.45
CA THR A 418 -8.03 -40.23 37.94
C THR A 418 -7.78 -40.10 36.44
N LEU A 419 -6.53 -40.29 36.00
CA LEU A 419 -6.17 -40.34 34.59
C LEU A 419 -6.80 -41.58 33.93
N ILE A 420 -7.76 -41.36 33.04
CA ILE A 420 -8.42 -42.42 32.24
C ILE A 420 -7.53 -42.80 31.06
N GLU A 421 -7.05 -41.79 30.33
CA GLU A 421 -6.26 -42.00 29.12
C GLU A 421 -5.18 -40.93 29.02
N LYS A 422 -3.93 -41.37 28.93
CA LYS A 422 -2.80 -40.47 28.67
C LYS A 422 -2.68 -40.26 27.17
N ARG A 423 -2.82 -39.01 26.72
CA ARG A 423 -2.68 -38.63 25.29
C ARG A 423 -1.42 -37.82 25.05
N ARG A 424 -0.94 -37.05 26.05
CA ARG A 424 0.33 -36.31 25.96
C ARG A 424 1.47 -37.18 26.44
N ARG A 425 2.44 -37.44 25.57
CA ARG A 425 3.66 -38.16 25.95
C ARG A 425 4.63 -37.25 26.70
N ARG A 426 4.90 -36.07 26.13
CA ARG A 426 5.77 -35.03 26.71
C ARG A 426 5.43 -33.65 26.17
N VAL A 427 5.76 -32.64 26.97
CA VAL A 427 5.71 -31.22 26.59
C VAL A 427 7.11 -30.67 26.70
N THR A 428 7.59 -30.00 25.65
CA THR A 428 8.97 -29.53 25.55
C THR A 428 8.98 -28.08 25.09
N VAL A 429 9.74 -27.24 25.78
CA VAL A 429 10.07 -25.90 25.29
C VAL A 429 11.36 -26.01 24.50
N SER A 430 11.40 -25.49 23.27
CA SER A 430 12.61 -25.37 22.46
C SER A 430 12.92 -23.91 22.24
N VAL A 431 14.18 -23.52 22.43
CA VAL A 431 14.60 -22.12 22.37
C VAL A 431 15.78 -21.98 21.42
N ASP A 432 15.65 -21.08 20.44
CA ASP A 432 16.77 -20.50 19.70
C ASP A 432 17.06 -19.10 20.25
N THR A 433 18.29 -18.85 20.68
CA THR A 433 18.64 -17.65 21.45
C THR A 433 19.43 -16.63 20.64
N ALA A 434 19.04 -15.36 20.73
CA ALA A 434 19.80 -14.27 20.14
C ALA A 434 21.02 -13.88 21.01
N ASN A 435 22.16 -13.59 20.38
CA ASN A 435 23.40 -13.27 21.10
C ASN A 435 23.41 -11.91 21.85
N LYS A 436 22.62 -10.88 21.47
CA LYS A 436 22.50 -9.55 22.13
C LYS A 436 21.22 -8.82 21.64
N ALA A 437 20.60 -7.89 22.38
CA ALA A 437 19.47 -7.07 21.88
C ALA A 437 19.92 -5.66 21.40
N THR A 438 20.48 -5.60 20.20
CA THR A 438 20.69 -4.34 19.45
C THR A 438 19.67 -4.20 18.32
N LYS A 439 19.50 -3.02 17.72
CA LYS A 439 18.59 -2.84 16.54
C LYS A 439 18.90 -3.82 15.39
N ARG A 440 20.15 -4.31 15.28
CA ARG A 440 20.63 -5.31 14.30
C ARG A 440 20.65 -6.76 14.83
N ALA A 441 20.10 -7.02 16.01
CA ALA A 441 20.10 -8.34 16.62
C ALA A 441 19.13 -9.32 15.96
N LYS A 442 19.52 -10.60 15.97
CA LYS A 442 18.64 -11.73 15.65
C LYS A 442 17.51 -11.84 16.68
N TYR A 443 16.38 -12.45 16.31
CA TYR A 443 15.28 -12.72 17.23
C TYR A 443 15.59 -13.93 18.10
N THR A 444 14.99 -13.99 19.29
CA THR A 444 14.87 -15.23 20.07
C THR A 444 13.53 -15.86 19.72
N ALA A 445 13.55 -17.14 19.34
CA ALA A 445 12.35 -17.95 19.10
C ALA A 445 12.16 -18.97 20.23
N ILE A 446 10.99 -18.97 20.86
CA ILE A 446 10.58 -19.92 21.90
C ILE A 446 9.36 -20.68 21.40
N GLY A 447 9.49 -21.99 21.25
CA GLY A 447 8.42 -22.87 20.78
C GLY A 447 8.03 -23.89 21.83
N VAL A 448 6.72 -24.02 22.08
CA VAL A 448 6.16 -25.06 22.95
C VAL A 448 5.64 -26.20 22.11
N TRP A 449 6.21 -27.39 22.30
CA TRP A 449 5.89 -28.58 21.54
C TRP A 449 5.26 -29.66 22.41
N ILE A 450 4.21 -30.29 21.91
CA ILE A 450 3.55 -31.44 22.53
C ILE A 450 3.76 -32.64 21.62
N GLU A 451 4.40 -33.68 22.15
CA GLU A 451 4.40 -35.00 21.51
C GLU A 451 3.28 -35.83 22.11
N ASP A 452 2.42 -36.41 21.28
CA ASP A 452 1.39 -37.34 21.71
C ASP A 452 1.90 -38.79 21.79
N MET A 453 1.04 -39.72 22.19
CA MET A 453 1.40 -41.14 22.29
C MET A 453 1.65 -41.81 20.93
N ASP A 454 1.15 -41.23 19.83
CA ASP A 454 1.34 -41.71 18.45
C ASP A 454 2.61 -41.13 17.80
N HIS A 455 3.40 -40.34 18.54
CA HIS A 455 4.55 -39.60 18.05
C HIS A 455 4.22 -38.55 16.98
N ARG A 456 3.04 -37.94 17.08
CA ARG A 456 2.72 -36.69 16.39
C ARG A 456 3.17 -35.52 17.24
N HIS A 457 3.64 -34.48 16.58
CA HIS A 457 4.29 -33.32 17.18
C HIS A 457 3.44 -32.07 16.93
N PHE A 458 2.83 -31.54 17.97
CA PHE A 458 1.95 -30.37 17.90
C PHE A 458 2.68 -29.13 18.41
N LEU A 459 2.81 -28.11 17.58
CA LEU A 459 3.32 -26.80 17.98
C LEU A 459 2.20 -26.01 18.65
N ALA A 460 2.27 -25.88 19.98
CA ALA A 460 1.23 -25.30 20.81
C ALA A 460 1.31 -23.77 20.95
N GLU A 461 2.53 -23.22 20.94
CA GLU A 461 2.78 -21.78 21.09
C GLU A 461 4.13 -21.43 20.46
N VAL A 462 4.20 -20.25 19.82
CA VAL A 462 5.46 -19.63 19.41
C VAL A 462 5.52 -18.21 19.95
N VAL A 463 6.64 -17.86 20.57
CA VAL A 463 6.98 -16.50 21.00
C VAL A 463 8.27 -16.10 20.30
N ARG A 464 8.20 -15.02 19.50
CA ARG A 464 9.35 -14.47 18.78
C ARG A 464 9.56 -13.01 19.17
N LYS A 465 10.66 -12.71 19.87
CA LYS A 465 10.94 -11.37 20.42
C LYS A 465 12.45 -11.09 20.46
N LYS A 466 12.84 -9.82 20.44
CA LYS A 466 14.21 -9.39 20.78
C LYS A 466 14.28 -9.19 22.29
N LEU A 467 14.99 -10.07 22.98
CA LEU A 467 15.02 -10.11 24.44
C LEU A 467 16.45 -9.89 24.95
N GLU A 468 16.56 -9.08 26.00
CA GLU A 468 17.74 -9.07 26.86
C GLU A 468 17.70 -10.27 27.83
N PHE A 469 18.85 -10.67 28.35
CA PHE A 469 18.98 -11.90 29.13
C PHE A 469 17.98 -12.03 30.31
N PRO A 470 17.70 -11.01 31.13
CA PRO A 470 16.72 -11.13 32.21
C PRO A 470 15.30 -11.43 31.73
N ASP A 471 14.89 -10.86 30.59
CA ASP A 471 13.56 -11.07 30.02
C ASP A 471 13.48 -12.37 29.23
N LEU A 472 14.60 -12.81 28.63
CA LEU A 472 14.75 -14.15 28.08
C LEU A 472 14.44 -15.23 29.13
N VAL A 473 15.05 -15.13 30.32
CA VAL A 473 14.80 -16.08 31.42
C VAL A 473 13.31 -16.10 31.80
N LYS A 474 12.69 -14.93 31.96
CA LYS A 474 11.28 -14.82 32.32
C LYS A 474 10.37 -15.47 31.29
N GLU A 475 10.59 -15.22 30.00
CA GLU A 475 9.75 -15.74 28.93
C GLU A 475 9.87 -17.26 28.77
N ILE A 476 11.09 -17.82 28.83
CA ILE A 476 11.32 -19.27 28.76
C ILE A 476 10.64 -19.97 29.94
N GLU A 477 10.85 -19.46 31.16
CA GLU A 477 10.30 -20.08 32.37
C GLU A 477 8.79 -19.91 32.46
N ALA A 478 8.24 -18.76 32.03
CA ALA A 478 6.80 -18.54 31.96
C ALA A 478 6.13 -19.51 30.98
N ALA A 479 6.70 -19.74 29.80
CA ALA A 479 6.22 -20.73 28.85
C ALA A 479 6.30 -22.16 29.44
N ALA A 480 7.42 -22.51 30.08
CA ALA A 480 7.62 -23.81 30.70
C ALA A 480 6.60 -24.08 31.83
N MET A 481 6.36 -23.10 32.72
CA MET A 481 5.38 -23.22 33.80
C MET A 481 3.94 -23.32 33.25
N ARG A 482 3.57 -22.43 32.31
CA ARG A 482 2.21 -22.37 31.73
C ARG A 482 1.79 -23.70 31.12
N TRP A 483 2.71 -24.36 30.45
CA TRP A 483 2.45 -25.63 29.75
C TRP A 483 2.86 -26.87 30.53
N ASN A 484 3.36 -26.69 31.76
CA ASN A 484 3.91 -27.77 32.59
C ASN A 484 4.94 -28.62 31.82
N ALA A 485 5.94 -27.93 31.25
CA ALA A 485 6.94 -28.53 30.40
C ALA A 485 7.76 -29.59 31.15
N THR A 486 8.16 -30.63 30.44
CA THR A 486 8.96 -31.75 30.95
C THR A 486 10.44 -31.63 30.58
N ALA A 487 10.78 -30.73 29.65
CA ALA A 487 12.14 -30.42 29.24
C ALA A 487 12.19 -29.01 28.62
N ILE A 488 13.34 -28.36 28.75
CA ILE A 488 13.67 -27.10 28.06
C ILE A 488 14.94 -27.36 27.24
N LEU A 489 14.82 -27.30 25.92
CA LEU A 489 15.95 -27.40 24.98
C LEU A 489 16.48 -25.99 24.71
N VAL A 490 17.78 -25.81 24.84
CA VAL A 490 18.45 -24.53 24.60
C VAL A 490 19.75 -24.79 23.86
N GLU A 491 19.98 -24.07 22.77
CA GLU A 491 21.27 -24.10 22.06
C GLU A 491 22.39 -23.63 23.01
N ASP A 492 23.47 -24.39 23.13
CA ASP A 492 24.62 -24.02 23.97
C ASP A 492 25.52 -23.00 23.25
N LYS A 493 24.97 -21.81 23.02
CA LYS A 493 25.65 -20.71 22.36
C LYS A 493 25.21 -19.37 22.93
N GLY A 494 26.18 -18.46 23.13
CA GLY A 494 25.90 -17.08 23.54
C GLY A 494 25.02 -16.96 24.78
N SER A 495 23.84 -16.35 24.63
CA SER A 495 22.89 -16.17 25.73
C SER A 495 22.24 -17.50 26.17
N GLY A 496 22.18 -18.51 25.31
CA GLY A 496 21.78 -19.88 25.65
C GLY A 496 22.74 -20.55 26.63
N THR A 497 24.05 -20.44 26.41
CA THR A 497 25.08 -20.90 27.36
C THR A 497 24.92 -20.25 28.73
N GLN A 498 24.65 -18.94 28.76
CA GLN A 498 24.42 -18.20 30.00
C GLN A 498 23.15 -18.69 30.73
N TYR A 499 22.08 -18.99 30.00
CA TYR A 499 20.85 -19.54 30.57
C TYR A 499 21.11 -20.93 31.17
N ILE A 500 21.78 -21.82 30.43
CA ILE A 500 22.15 -23.16 30.90
C ILE A 500 22.95 -23.07 32.20
N GLN A 501 24.02 -22.26 32.24
CA GLN A 501 24.90 -22.17 33.41
C GLN A 501 24.22 -21.58 34.64
N THR A 502 23.33 -20.60 34.47
CA THR A 502 22.72 -19.87 35.60
C THR A 502 21.40 -20.46 36.08
N ARG A 503 20.70 -21.23 35.24
CA ARG A 503 19.37 -21.78 35.53
C ARG A 503 19.35 -23.30 35.72
N GLN A 504 20.49 -23.99 35.57
CA GLN A 504 20.59 -25.43 35.85
C GLN A 504 20.12 -25.74 37.28
N GLY A 505 19.13 -26.62 37.42
CA GLY A 505 18.56 -27.00 38.72
C GLY A 505 17.60 -25.98 39.35
N LEU A 506 17.44 -24.79 38.75
CA LEU A 506 16.50 -23.75 39.20
C LEU A 506 15.30 -23.59 38.25
N ALA A 507 15.47 -23.94 36.98
CA ALA A 507 14.41 -23.82 35.98
C ALA A 507 13.21 -24.75 36.28
N PRO A 508 12.00 -24.40 35.78
CA PRO A 508 10.77 -25.18 36.01
C PRO A 508 10.80 -26.62 35.47
N ALA A 509 11.73 -26.92 34.56
CA ALA A 509 11.93 -28.23 33.98
C ALA A 509 13.42 -28.46 33.69
N PRO A 510 13.87 -29.73 33.54
CA PRO A 510 15.24 -30.05 33.19
C PRO A 510 15.69 -29.35 31.91
N ILE A 511 16.80 -28.61 32.00
CA ILE A 511 17.45 -27.99 30.85
C ILE A 511 18.30 -29.04 30.15
N ILE A 512 18.14 -29.12 28.83
CA ILE A 512 18.90 -30.01 27.96
C ILE A 512 19.68 -29.13 26.98
N PRO A 513 21.01 -29.04 27.14
CA PRO A 513 21.85 -28.35 26.18
C PRO A 513 21.79 -29.03 24.81
N CYS A 514 21.59 -28.25 23.76
CA CYS A 514 21.67 -28.69 22.38
C CYS A 514 22.95 -28.13 21.77
N ASP A 515 23.83 -29.02 21.30
CA ASP A 515 25.04 -28.62 20.59
C ASP A 515 24.69 -28.44 19.10
N PRO A 516 24.82 -27.24 18.52
CA PRO A 516 24.73 -27.09 17.08
C PRO A 516 25.91 -27.86 16.48
N SER A 517 25.66 -29.07 15.97
CA SER A 517 26.67 -29.83 15.21
C SER A 517 27.39 -28.90 14.22
N ASN A 518 28.66 -29.16 13.90
CA ASN A 518 29.46 -28.41 12.91
C ASN A 518 28.87 -28.36 11.48
N ASN A 519 27.63 -28.81 11.30
CA ASN A 519 26.90 -28.79 10.05
C ASN A 519 26.13 -27.46 9.89
N ASP A 520 26.05 -26.99 8.66
CA ASP A 520 25.28 -25.80 8.31
C ASP A 520 23.78 -25.97 8.62
N LYS A 521 23.07 -24.85 8.79
CA LYS A 521 21.66 -24.84 9.20
C LYS A 521 20.76 -25.66 8.29
N GLU A 522 21.05 -25.62 6.99
CA GLU A 522 20.33 -26.38 5.96
C GLU A 522 20.36 -27.87 6.24
N PHE A 523 21.56 -28.40 6.54
CA PHE A 523 21.74 -29.81 6.83
C PHE A 523 21.01 -30.26 8.12
N ARG A 524 20.94 -29.39 9.14
CA ARG A 524 20.17 -29.67 10.37
C ARG A 524 18.67 -29.75 10.09
N PHE A 525 18.16 -28.84 9.25
CA PHE A 525 16.75 -28.83 8.89
C PHE A 525 16.38 -29.99 7.95
N ASP A 526 17.22 -30.30 6.96
CA ASP A 526 17.08 -31.48 6.09
C ASP A 526 17.01 -32.77 6.90
N GLY A 527 17.76 -32.85 8.01
CA GLY A 527 17.74 -33.99 8.91
C GLY A 527 16.36 -34.26 9.53
N VAL A 528 15.54 -33.23 9.75
CA VAL A 528 14.21 -33.36 10.36
C VAL A 528 13.06 -33.33 9.36
N LEU A 529 13.35 -32.93 8.11
CA LEU A 529 12.38 -32.82 7.03
C LEU A 529 11.53 -34.09 6.80
N PRO A 530 12.07 -35.33 6.88
CA PRO A 530 11.27 -36.54 6.73
C PRO A 530 10.11 -36.67 7.74
N MET A 531 10.22 -36.05 8.93
CA MET A 531 9.13 -36.04 9.91
C MET A 531 8.01 -35.09 9.50
N ILE A 532 8.36 -33.96 8.88
CA ILE A 532 7.41 -32.99 8.34
C ILE A 532 6.73 -33.61 7.12
N GLU A 533 7.50 -34.13 6.16
CA GLU A 533 6.99 -34.83 4.96
C GLU A 533 6.02 -35.96 5.27
N ALA A 534 6.28 -36.72 6.35
CA ALA A 534 5.42 -37.80 6.80
C ALA A 534 4.09 -37.33 7.45
N GLY A 535 3.84 -36.02 7.54
CA GLY A 535 2.63 -35.47 8.16
C GLY A 535 2.59 -35.62 9.68
N LEU A 536 3.75 -35.77 10.34
CA LEU A 536 3.82 -35.97 11.79
C LEU A 536 3.88 -34.66 12.57
N VAL A 537 4.06 -33.52 11.88
CA VAL A 537 4.19 -32.21 12.50
C VAL A 537 2.92 -31.41 12.27
N PHE A 538 2.33 -30.92 13.35
CA PHE A 538 1.02 -30.27 13.38
C PHE A 538 1.14 -28.85 13.89
N ILE A 539 0.52 -27.93 13.16
CA ILE A 539 0.43 -26.51 13.49
C ILE A 539 -1.06 -26.12 13.61
N PRO A 540 -1.39 -25.09 14.41
CA PRO A 540 -2.79 -24.74 14.64
C PRO A 540 -3.43 -24.28 13.33
N ARG A 541 -4.73 -24.52 13.17
CA ARG A 541 -5.49 -23.94 12.07
C ARG A 541 -5.63 -22.43 12.22
N THR A 542 -5.75 -21.95 13.46
CA THR A 542 -5.90 -20.53 13.80
C THR A 542 -4.96 -20.16 14.93
N SER A 543 -4.03 -19.25 14.67
CA SER A 543 -3.22 -18.58 15.69
C SER A 543 -2.61 -17.30 15.12
N ARG A 544 -2.25 -16.35 15.98
CA ARG A 544 -1.62 -15.09 15.53
C ARG A 544 -0.21 -15.28 14.97
N TRP A 545 0.51 -16.31 15.42
CA TRP A 545 1.92 -16.54 15.07
C TRP A 545 2.10 -17.55 13.93
N SER A 546 1.10 -18.38 13.62
CA SER A 546 1.25 -19.47 12.64
C SER A 546 1.56 -19.00 11.23
N PRO A 547 0.97 -17.91 10.69
CA PRO A 547 1.32 -17.47 9.33
C PRO A 547 2.79 -17.06 9.21
N ASP A 548 3.32 -16.32 10.19
CA ASP A 548 4.71 -15.86 10.19
C ASP A 548 5.69 -17.04 10.39
N TYR A 549 5.34 -17.98 11.26
CA TYR A 549 6.09 -19.22 11.45
C TYR A 549 6.15 -20.04 10.16
N GLU A 550 5.02 -20.24 9.50
CA GLU A 550 4.96 -20.99 8.25
C GLU A 550 5.71 -20.29 7.13
N ALA A 551 5.56 -18.98 6.98
CA ALA A 551 6.27 -18.22 5.97
C ALA A 551 7.79 -18.38 6.12
N GLU A 552 8.32 -18.32 7.34
CA GLU A 552 9.76 -18.52 7.59
C GLU A 552 10.22 -19.94 7.23
N LEU A 553 9.51 -20.98 7.67
CA LEU A 553 9.87 -22.37 7.38
C LEU A 553 9.75 -22.72 5.90
N LEU A 554 8.76 -22.16 5.20
CA LEU A 554 8.58 -22.38 3.78
C LEU A 554 9.66 -21.67 2.97
N GLN A 555 10.04 -20.45 3.34
CA GLN A 555 11.05 -19.67 2.60
C GLN A 555 12.50 -20.15 2.82
N PHE A 556 12.75 -21.04 3.78
CA PHE A 556 14.09 -21.55 4.07
C PHE A 556 14.62 -22.45 2.93
N PRO A 557 15.90 -22.32 2.51
CA PRO A 557 16.97 -21.54 3.13
C PRO A 557 17.08 -20.08 2.66
N ASN A 558 16.25 -19.67 1.71
CA ASN A 558 16.35 -18.36 1.06
C ASN A 558 15.73 -17.21 1.87
N GLY A 559 15.06 -17.51 2.99
CA GLY A 559 14.47 -16.54 3.90
C GLY A 559 15.50 -15.65 4.61
N THR A 560 15.09 -14.42 4.96
CA THR A 560 15.94 -13.46 5.69
C THR A 560 16.26 -13.91 7.12
N TYR A 561 15.39 -14.72 7.71
CA TYR A 561 15.49 -15.23 9.08
C TYR A 561 15.44 -16.75 9.09
N SER A 562 15.96 -17.34 10.17
CA SER A 562 15.99 -18.78 10.37
C SER A 562 15.80 -19.19 11.83
N ASP A 563 15.46 -18.26 12.73
CA ASP A 563 15.40 -18.53 14.17
C ASP A 563 14.29 -19.52 14.54
N GLN A 564 13.14 -19.44 13.86
CA GLN A 564 12.06 -20.41 14.03
C GLN A 564 12.42 -21.76 13.40
N VAL A 565 13.17 -21.75 12.29
CA VAL A 565 13.70 -22.96 11.65
C VAL A 565 14.68 -23.69 12.58
N ASP A 566 15.58 -22.96 13.23
CA ASP A 566 16.57 -23.49 14.17
C ASP A 566 15.88 -24.10 15.40
N MET A 567 14.93 -23.38 16.00
CA MET A 567 14.12 -23.83 17.12
C MET A 567 13.33 -25.12 16.80
N THR A 568 12.76 -25.20 15.60
CA THR A 568 12.02 -26.39 15.13
C THR A 568 12.95 -27.57 14.88
N SER A 569 14.07 -27.35 14.20
CA SER A 569 15.09 -28.37 13.93
C SER A 569 15.59 -28.98 15.23
N GLN A 570 15.93 -28.14 16.21
CA GLN A 570 16.39 -28.54 17.54
C GLN A 570 15.40 -29.48 18.24
N TYR A 571 14.11 -29.12 18.25
CA TYR A 571 13.09 -29.96 18.88
C TYR A 571 12.90 -31.30 18.16
N LEU A 572 12.73 -31.27 16.84
CA LEU A 572 12.44 -32.47 16.06
C LEU A 572 13.61 -33.45 16.07
N GLU A 573 14.85 -32.95 16.04
CA GLU A 573 16.04 -33.77 16.19
C GLU A 573 16.09 -34.47 17.54
N TRP A 574 15.89 -33.73 18.63
CA TRP A 574 15.83 -34.29 19.99
C TRP A 574 14.70 -35.32 20.14
N ALA A 575 13.55 -35.05 19.53
CA ALA A 575 12.42 -35.96 19.55
C ALA A 575 12.74 -37.28 18.82
N ARG A 576 13.42 -37.19 17.67
CA ARG A 576 13.87 -38.31 16.82
C ARG A 576 14.92 -39.19 17.51
N GLU A 577 15.93 -38.61 18.16
CA GLU A 577 17.00 -39.37 18.82
C GLU A 577 16.49 -40.24 19.98
N LYS A 578 15.55 -39.71 20.76
CA LYS A 578 14.90 -40.46 21.85
C LYS A 578 14.06 -41.64 21.37
N ARG A 579 13.78 -41.75 20.06
CA ARG A 579 13.12 -42.91 19.44
C ARG A 579 14.08 -44.08 19.19
N LYS A 580 15.39 -43.83 19.02
CA LYS A 580 16.40 -44.86 18.71
C LYS A 580 16.78 -45.76 19.89
N TYR A 581 16.49 -45.38 21.14
CA TYR A 581 16.87 -46.12 22.35
C TYR A 581 15.94 -47.32 22.72
N GLY A 582 15.13 -47.81 21.78
CA GLY A 582 14.14 -48.88 22.00
C GLY A 582 14.60 -50.33 21.70
N THR A 583 15.80 -50.58 21.19
CA THR A 583 16.29 -51.94 20.92
C THR A 583 17.24 -52.42 22.01
N LYS A 584 16.68 -52.85 23.15
CA LYS A 584 17.42 -53.73 24.07
C LYS A 584 17.60 -55.08 23.37
N LYS A 585 18.80 -55.39 22.89
CA LYS A 585 19.16 -56.78 22.56
C LYS A 585 18.94 -57.61 23.83
N LEU A 586 17.95 -58.50 23.79
CA LEU A 586 17.83 -59.60 24.75
C LEU A 586 19.16 -60.36 24.71
N LYS A 587 19.97 -60.23 25.77
CA LYS A 587 21.10 -61.12 26.00
C LYS A 587 20.51 -62.50 26.30
N GLY A 588 20.38 -63.31 25.26
CA GLY A 588 20.10 -64.73 25.41
C GLY A 588 21.21 -65.35 26.26
N THR A 589 20.84 -65.90 27.41
CA THR A 589 21.68 -66.78 28.22
C THR A 589 21.86 -68.10 27.47
N GLY A 590 22.74 -68.08 26.47
CA GLY A 590 23.20 -69.29 25.78
C GLY A 590 24.16 -70.06 26.67
N ILE A 591 23.70 -71.21 27.14
CA ILE A 591 24.48 -72.20 27.90
C ILE A 591 25.72 -72.59 27.10
N LYS A 592 26.90 -72.53 27.73
CA LYS A 592 28.18 -72.96 27.17
C LYS A 592 28.15 -74.47 26.88
N GLY A 593 27.98 -74.86 25.62
CA GLY A 593 28.27 -76.20 25.13
C GLY A 593 29.77 -76.40 24.98
N GLY A 594 30.32 -77.33 25.76
CA GLY A 594 31.75 -77.63 25.84
C GLY A 594 32.35 -78.20 24.55
N LYS A 595 33.65 -77.92 24.38
CA LYS A 595 34.54 -78.57 23.42
C LYS A 595 34.47 -80.09 23.57
N LYS A 596 34.24 -80.82 22.48
CA LYS A 596 34.76 -82.19 22.31
C LYS A 596 35.72 -82.23 21.14
N ARG A 597 36.91 -82.77 21.44
CA ARG A 597 38.04 -83.02 20.55
C ARG A 597 37.72 -84.15 19.56
N LYS A 598 38.41 -84.04 18.40
CA LYS A 598 38.75 -85.04 17.38
C LYS A 598 38.49 -86.51 17.72
N HIS A 599 37.87 -87.22 16.77
CA HIS A 599 38.56 -88.23 15.98
C HIS A 599 38.13 -88.15 14.51
#